data_AF-A0A816VWC1-F1
#
_entry.id   AF-A0A816VWC1-F1
#
_cell.length_a   1.000
_cell.length_b   1.000
_cell.length_c   1.000
_cell.angle_alpha   90.00
_cell.angle_beta   90.00
_cell.angle_gamma   90.00
#
_symmetry.space_group_name_H-M   'P 1'
#
loop_
_entity.id
_entity.type
_entity.pdbx_description
1 polymer ?
#
loop_
_entity_poly.entity_id
_entity_poly.type
_entity_poly.pdbx_seq_one_letter_code
_entity_poly.pdbx_strand_id
1 'polypeptide(L)'
;MTLYKSARDVSKFATVALVDVDSDQVQVYVNYFDITLFPSTVFFFNAHHMKLDSGTADHTKWVGKFHEKQDFIDVVEVIFRGAMKGKLIVHCPLPPERIPKYQLLYKDV
;
A
#
# COMPACT_ATOMS: atom_id res chain seq x y z
N MET A 1 0.99 -14.47 4.43
CA MET A 1 -0.12 -15.41 4.13
C MET A 1 -1.41 -14.71 3.68
N THR A 2 -1.75 -13.53 4.21
CA THR A 2 -2.96 -12.78 3.86
C THR A 2 -3.04 -12.37 2.39
N LEU A 3 -1.99 -11.73 1.85
CA LEU A 3 -1.95 -11.27 0.45
C LEU A 3 -2.14 -12.40 -0.58
N TYR A 4 -1.47 -13.54 -0.36
CA TYR A 4 -1.61 -14.70 -1.23
C TYR A 4 -3.06 -15.26 -1.24
N LYS A 5 -3.73 -15.24 -0.08
CA LYS A 5 -5.11 -15.71 0.06
C LYS A 5 -6.14 -14.74 -0.53
N SER A 6 -5.82 -13.44 -0.62
CA SER A 6 -6.69 -12.40 -1.19
C SER A 6 -6.44 -12.11 -2.67
N ALA A 7 -5.30 -12.53 -3.23
CA ALA A 7 -4.96 -12.27 -4.62
C ALA A 7 -6.04 -12.74 -5.61
N ARG A 8 -6.70 -13.87 -5.30
CA ARG A 8 -7.81 -14.40 -6.12
C ARG A 8 -9.10 -13.58 -5.98
N ASP A 9 -9.38 -13.02 -4.81
CA ASP A 9 -10.61 -12.26 -4.58
C ASP A 9 -10.54 -10.89 -5.27
N VAL A 10 -9.35 -10.29 -5.34
CA VAL A 10 -9.13 -9.00 -6.01
C VAL A 10 -8.81 -9.15 -7.50
N SER A 11 -8.70 -10.37 -8.03
CA SER A 11 -8.15 -10.62 -9.39
C SER A 11 -8.94 -9.98 -10.53
N LYS A 12 -10.19 -9.57 -10.28
CA LYS A 12 -11.03 -8.86 -11.25
C LYS A 12 -10.64 -7.39 -11.42
N PHE A 13 -9.90 -6.82 -10.47
CA PHE A 13 -9.60 -5.39 -10.42
C PHE A 13 -8.19 -5.05 -9.91
N ALA A 14 -7.38 -6.04 -9.49
CA ALA A 14 -5.99 -5.83 -9.10
C ALA A 14 -5.12 -7.07 -9.36
N THR A 15 -3.83 -6.82 -9.60
CA THR A 15 -2.77 -7.83 -9.64
C THR A 15 -1.82 -7.58 -8.47
N VAL A 16 -1.51 -8.63 -7.71
CA VAL A 16 -0.58 -8.55 -6.57
C VAL A 16 0.75 -9.14 -6.97
N ALA A 17 1.82 -8.37 -6.84
CA ALA A 17 3.20 -8.81 -7.08
C ALA A 17 4.00 -8.74 -5.78
N LEU A 18 4.84 -9.76 -5.54
CA LEU A 18 5.87 -9.71 -4.51
C LEU A 18 7.16 -9.23 -5.16
N VAL A 19 7.86 -8.34 -4.47
CA VAL A 19 9.09 -7.73 -4.95
C VAL A 19 10.18 -8.02 -3.94
N ASP A 20 11.29 -8.59 -4.41
CA ASP A 20 12.49 -8.77 -3.61
C ASP A 20 13.23 -7.44 -3.53
N VAL A 21 13.36 -6.93 -2.31
CA VAL A 21 13.91 -5.60 -2.04
C VAL A 21 15.42 -5.59 -2.20
N ASP A 22 16.10 -6.74 -2.06
CA ASP A 22 17.55 -6.86 -2.18
C ASP A 22 18.02 -6.94 -3.64
N SER A 23 17.09 -6.97 -4.60
CA SER A 23 17.39 -6.93 -6.03
C SER A 23 17.89 -5.55 -6.47
N ASP A 24 19.01 -5.50 -7.20
CA ASP A 24 19.62 -4.26 -7.71
C ASP A 24 18.63 -3.38 -8.50
N GLN A 25 17.75 -4.00 -9.27
CA GLN A 25 16.75 -3.29 -10.08
C GLN A 25 15.64 -2.66 -9.23
N VAL A 26 15.43 -3.16 -8.01
CA VAL A 26 14.38 -2.71 -7.09
C VAL A 26 14.90 -1.62 -6.15
N GLN A 27 16.20 -1.58 -5.87
CA GLN A 27 16.83 -0.59 -4.99
C GLN A 27 16.51 0.86 -5.38
N VAL A 28 16.36 1.16 -6.68
CA VAL A 28 15.92 2.49 -7.13
C VAL A 28 14.54 2.86 -6.59
N TYR A 29 13.61 1.91 -6.53
CA TYR A 29 12.26 2.10 -6.00
C TYR A 29 12.25 2.13 -4.48
N VAL A 30 13.08 1.32 -3.82
CA VAL A 30 13.25 1.34 -2.36
C VAL A 30 13.69 2.72 -1.90
N ASN A 31 14.69 3.29 -2.58
CA ASN A 31 15.18 4.65 -2.31
C ASN A 31 14.13 5.71 -2.66
N TYR A 32 13.47 5.57 -3.81
CA TYR A 32 12.45 6.54 -4.25
C TYR A 32 11.25 6.62 -3.29
N PHE A 33 10.78 5.48 -2.78
CA PHE A 33 9.65 5.41 -1.85
C PHE A 33 10.06 5.50 -0.38
N ASP A 34 11.35 5.69 -0.08
CA ASP A 34 11.90 5.70 1.28
C ASP A 34 11.41 4.50 2.11
N ILE A 35 11.59 3.30 1.56
CA ILE A 35 11.17 2.06 2.21
C ILE A 35 12.23 1.64 3.22
N THR A 36 12.01 2.04 4.47
CA THR A 36 12.87 1.70 5.63
C THR A 36 12.28 0.60 6.51
N LEU A 37 10.97 0.35 6.40
CA LEU A 37 10.23 -0.63 7.21
C LEU A 37 9.57 -1.68 6.31
N PHE A 38 9.69 -2.94 6.70
CA PHE A 38 9.15 -4.08 5.97
C PHE A 38 8.10 -4.83 6.81
N PRO A 39 7.03 -5.37 6.17
CA PRO A 39 6.71 -5.23 4.75
C PRO A 39 6.16 -3.83 4.41
N SER A 40 6.32 -3.40 3.16
CA SER A 40 5.71 -2.18 2.62
C SER A 40 4.98 -2.48 1.31
N THR A 41 3.77 -1.94 1.14
CA THR A 41 2.93 -2.12 -0.05
C THR A 41 2.72 -0.78 -0.75
N VAL A 42 2.98 -0.73 -2.06
CA VAL A 42 2.76 0.45 -2.90
C VAL A 42 1.71 0.12 -3.95
N PHE A 43 0.82 1.08 -4.25
CA PHE A 43 -0.30 0.89 -5.16
C PHE A 43 -0.12 1.68 -6.46
N PHE A 44 -0.44 1.05 -7.59
CA PHE A 44 -0.37 1.69 -8.90
C PHE A 44 -1.64 1.42 -9.71
N PHE A 45 -2.03 2.38 -10.52
CA PHE A 45 -3.11 2.24 -11.49
C PHE A 45 -2.73 2.94 -12.80
N ASN A 46 -2.71 2.23 -13.93
CA ASN A 46 -2.27 2.75 -15.23
C ASN A 46 -0.93 3.54 -15.14
N ALA A 47 0.09 2.94 -14.52
CA ALA A 47 1.40 3.52 -14.25
C ALA A 47 1.43 4.76 -13.31
N HIS A 48 0.28 5.19 -12.78
CA HIS A 48 0.21 6.26 -11.79
C HIS A 48 0.29 5.67 -10.38
N HIS A 49 1.13 6.25 -9.55
CA HIS A 49 1.21 5.92 -8.13
C HIS A 49 -0.05 6.40 -7.41
N MET A 50 -0.72 5.49 -6.70
CA MET A 50 -1.93 5.74 -5.95
C MET A 50 -1.60 5.93 -4.47
N LYS A 51 -1.98 7.09 -3.91
CA LYS A 51 -1.79 7.42 -2.50
C LYS A 51 -3.02 7.03 -1.67
N LEU A 52 -2.78 6.67 -0.42
CA LEU A 52 -3.81 6.29 0.54
C LEU A 52 -3.69 7.15 1.79
N ASP A 53 -4.68 7.98 2.05
CA ASP A 53 -4.79 8.77 3.27
C ASP A 53 -5.40 7.91 4.39
N SER A 54 -4.53 7.44 5.29
CA SER A 54 -4.89 6.68 6.49
C SER A 54 -4.85 7.53 7.77
N GLY A 55 -4.78 8.86 7.66
CA GLY A 55 -4.54 9.75 8.79
C GLY A 55 -3.10 9.71 9.33
N THR A 56 -2.18 9.08 8.60
CA THR A 56 -0.74 9.05 8.87
C THR A 56 -0.02 10.14 8.07
N ALA A 57 1.20 10.52 8.46
CA ALA A 57 1.96 11.54 7.72
C ALA A 57 2.40 11.06 6.32
N ASP A 58 2.57 9.75 6.14
CA ASP A 58 2.94 9.14 4.87
C ASP A 58 1.71 8.50 4.22
N HIS A 59 1.40 8.92 2.99
CA HIS A 59 0.32 8.41 2.16
C HIS A 59 0.83 7.58 0.96
N THR A 60 2.14 7.44 0.83
CA THR A 60 2.79 6.88 -0.38
C THR A 60 2.87 5.36 -0.35
N LYS A 61 2.84 4.76 0.84
CA LYS A 61 2.99 3.33 1.06
C LYS A 61 2.19 2.90 2.28
N TRP A 62 1.72 1.65 2.24
CA TRP A 62 1.16 0.97 3.40
C TRP A 62 2.27 0.18 4.09
N VAL A 63 2.68 0.61 5.28
CA VAL A 63 3.72 -0.04 6.07
C VAL A 63 3.10 -1.05 7.03
N GLY A 64 3.58 -2.29 7.00
CA GLY A 64 3.13 -3.36 7.88
C GLY A 64 2.12 -4.32 7.24
N LYS A 65 1.62 -5.25 8.06
CA LYS A 65 0.66 -6.28 7.63
C LYS A 65 -0.77 -5.78 7.78
N PHE A 66 -1.63 -6.17 6.85
CA PHE A 66 -3.09 -6.10 7.05
C PHE A 66 -3.51 -7.04 8.18
N HIS A 67 -4.46 -6.62 9.02
CA HIS A 67 -4.90 -7.41 10.16
C HIS A 67 -5.66 -8.66 9.68
N GLU A 68 -6.56 -8.49 8.71
CA GLU A 68 -7.29 -9.59 8.09
C GLU A 68 -7.36 -9.48 6.55
N LYS A 69 -7.94 -10.52 5.94
CA LYS A 69 -8.09 -10.61 4.49
C LYS A 69 -9.01 -9.51 3.94
N GLN A 70 -10.10 -9.21 4.65
CA GLN A 70 -11.08 -8.22 4.22
C GLN A 70 -10.49 -6.81 4.20
N ASP A 71 -9.68 -6.45 5.20
CA ASP A 71 -8.98 -5.15 5.23
C ASP A 71 -8.20 -4.86 3.95
N PHE A 72 -7.47 -5.86 3.44
CA PHE A 72 -6.74 -5.72 2.19
C PHE A 72 -7.67 -5.54 0.99
N ILE A 73 -8.75 -6.33 0.93
CA ILE A 73 -9.73 -6.26 -0.16
C ILE A 73 -10.37 -4.87 -0.19
N ASP A 74 -10.80 -4.36 0.96
CA ASP A 74 -11.47 -3.06 1.07
C ASP A 74 -10.55 -1.91 0.65
N VAL A 75 -9.28 -1.94 1.07
CA VAL A 75 -8.28 -0.94 0.65
C VAL A 75 -8.07 -0.97 -0.86
N VAL A 76 -7.89 -2.15 -1.46
CA VAL A 76 -7.68 -2.28 -2.91
C VAL A 76 -8.93 -1.85 -3.68
N GLU A 77 -10.13 -2.17 -3.19
CA GLU A 77 -11.38 -1.75 -3.81
C GLU A 77 -11.54 -0.22 -3.82
N VAL A 78 -11.25 0.45 -2.69
CA VAL A 78 -11.32 1.91 -2.61
C VAL A 78 -10.29 2.57 -3.54
N ILE A 79 -9.07 2.04 -3.61
CA ILE A 79 -8.05 2.51 -4.56
C ILE A 79 -8.53 2.36 -5.99
N PHE A 80 -9.03 1.19 -6.37
CA PHE A 80 -9.55 0.93 -7.71
C PHE A 80 -10.71 1.89 -8.06
N ARG A 81 -11.71 2.01 -7.18
CA ARG A 81 -12.86 2.90 -7.39
C ARG A 81 -12.45 4.38 -7.48
N GLY A 82 -11.46 4.79 -6.71
CA GLY A 82 -10.91 6.15 -6.77
C GLY A 82 -10.16 6.41 -8.07
N ALA A 83 -9.31 5.48 -8.48
CA ALA A 83 -8.54 5.58 -9.71
C ALA A 83 -9.43 5.59 -10.97
N MET A 84 -10.49 4.78 -10.99
CA MET A 84 -11.52 4.79 -12.05
C MET A 84 -12.23 6.15 -12.17
N LYS A 85 -12.21 6.98 -11.12
CA LYS A 85 -12.73 8.35 -11.12
C LYS A 85 -11.66 9.42 -11.36
N GLY A 86 -10.45 9.01 -11.74
CA GLY A 86 -9.31 9.92 -12.00
C GLY A 86 -8.65 10.48 -10.73
N LYS A 87 -8.91 9.91 -9.54
CA LYS A 87 -8.23 10.34 -8.31
C LYS A 87 -6.83 9.73 -8.24
N LEU A 88 -5.88 10.46 -7.66
CA LEU A 88 -4.53 9.99 -7.33
C LEU A 88 -4.33 9.72 -5.82
N ILE A 89 -5.29 10.13 -5.00
CA ILE A 89 -5.32 9.89 -3.57
C ILE A 89 -6.74 9.51 -3.13
N VAL A 90 -6.84 8.53 -2.24
CA VAL A 90 -8.11 8.05 -1.67
C VAL A 90 -8.01 7.96 -0.16
N HIS A 91 -9.13 8.11 0.53
CA HIS A 91 -9.19 7.94 1.98
C HIS A 91 -9.29 6.45 2.34
N CYS A 92 -8.56 6.02 3.35
CA CYS A 92 -8.58 4.66 3.86
C CYS A 92 -9.99 4.29 4.37
N PRO A 93 -10.56 3.13 3.99
CA PRO A 93 -11.87 2.70 4.48
C PRO A 93 -11.82 2.10 5.88
N LEU A 94 -10.63 1.79 6.40
CA LEU A 94 -10.46 1.02 7.63
C LEU A 94 -10.56 1.93 8.86
N PRO A 95 -11.11 1.42 9.98
CA PRO A 95 -11.13 2.16 11.22
C PRO A 95 -9.70 2.31 11.80
N PRO A 96 -9.40 3.37 12.57
CA PRO A 96 -8.03 3.67 13.03
C PRO A 96 -7.33 2.53 13.79
N GLU A 97 -8.08 1.65 14.46
CA GLU A 97 -7.53 0.51 15.20
C GLU A 97 -6.98 -0.59 14.28
N ARG A 98 -7.40 -0.60 13.01
CA ARG A 98 -6.95 -1.55 11.98
C ARG A 98 -5.78 -1.00 11.15
N ILE A 99 -5.43 0.27 11.32
CA ILE A 99 -4.32 0.92 10.63
C ILE A 99 -3.01 0.61 11.39
N PRO A 100 -1.99 0.05 10.73
CA PRO A 100 -0.71 -0.21 11.36
C PRO A 100 -0.11 1.06 11.96
N LYS A 101 0.20 1.01 13.26
CA LYS A 101 0.92 2.08 13.94
C LYS A 101 2.41 1.80 13.85
N TYR A 102 3.13 2.68 13.18
CA TYR A 102 4.60 2.67 13.15
C TYR A 102 5.09 4.08 13.50
N GLN A 103 6.18 4.15 14.26
CA GLN A 103 6.88 5.42 14.47
C GLN A 103 7.75 5.65 13.24
N LEU A 104 7.40 6.66 12.44
CA LEU A 104 8.34 7.27 11.52
C LEU A 104 9.42 7.91 12.39
N LEU A 105 10.58 7.28 12.48
CA LEU A 105 11.78 7.92 12.99
C LEU A 105 12.23 8.93 11.94
N TYR A 106 11.57 10.09 11.89
CA TYR A 106 12.20 11.24 11.27
C TYR A 106 13.47 11.51 12.06
N LYS A 107 14.63 11.17 11.49
CA LYS A 107 15.86 11.80 11.92
C LYS A 107 15.73 13.25 11.50
N ASP A 108 15.49 14.12 12.47
CA ASP A 108 15.65 15.55 12.29
C ASP A 108 17.01 15.78 11.61
N VAL A 109 16.99 16.30 10.39
CA VAL A 109 18.16 16.84 9.68
C VAL A 109 18.07 18.35 9.76
#